data_AF-A0A3L6QCJ6-F1
#
_entry.id   AF-A0A3L6QCJ6-F1
#
_cell.length_a   1.000
_cell.length_b   1.000
_cell.length_c   1.000
_cell.angle_alpha   90.00
_cell.angle_beta   90.00
_cell.angle_gamma   90.00
#
_symmetry.space_group_name_H-M   'P 1'
#
loop_
_entity.id
_entity.type
_entity.pdbx_description
1 polymer ?
#
loop_
_entity_poly.entity_id
_entity_poly.type
_entity_poly.pdbx_seq_one_letter_code
_entity_poly.pdbx_strand_id
1 'polypeptide(L)'
;MSSSGSNLGKGKLPCTESSKRKQSCAGSKVLGKTAWEPPPTGWIKINVDGVFVSQTGEAGIGVIARDSERCQDAAEAEAQACAEGLRLATQ
;
A
#
# COMPACT_ATOMS: atom_id res chain seq x y z
N MET A 1 -36.87 -4.46 22.56
CA MET A 1 -35.41 -4.25 22.67
C MET A 1 -34.81 -4.83 21.39
N SER A 2 -34.74 -4.02 20.33
CA SER A 2 -34.29 -4.48 19.02
C SER A 2 -32.82 -4.15 18.87
N SER A 3 -32.01 -5.20 18.70
CA SER A 3 -30.56 -5.14 18.56
C SER A 3 -30.16 -4.39 17.30
N SER A 4 -29.40 -3.31 17.47
CA SER A 4 -28.70 -2.63 16.39
C SER A 4 -27.50 -3.48 15.95
N GLY A 5 -27.58 -4.07 14.77
CA GLY A 5 -26.44 -4.68 14.09
C GLY A 5 -25.52 -3.59 13.55
N SER A 6 -24.32 -3.47 14.11
CA SER A 6 -23.28 -2.58 13.60
C SER A 6 -22.61 -3.22 12.38
N ASN A 7 -22.89 -2.69 11.20
CA ASN A 7 -22.07 -2.93 10.01
C ASN A 7 -20.74 -2.20 10.18
N LEU A 8 -19.72 -2.89 10.69
CA LEU A 8 -18.34 -2.43 10.65
C LEU A 8 -17.79 -2.67 9.24
N GLY A 9 -17.88 -1.64 8.40
CA GLY A 9 -17.24 -1.60 7.09
C GLY A 9 -15.74 -1.76 7.23
N LYS A 10 -15.23 -2.96 6.92
CA LYS A 10 -13.78 -3.21 6.74
C LYS A 10 -13.41 -2.81 5.32
N GLY A 11 -13.07 -1.54 5.12
CA GLY A 11 -12.51 -1.03 3.89
C GLY A 11 -11.51 0.08 4.20
N LYS A 12 -10.33 0.04 3.60
CA LYS A 12 -9.43 1.20 3.62
C LYS A 12 -10.04 2.25 2.70
N LEU A 13 -10.39 3.40 3.27
CA LEU A 13 -10.90 4.52 2.49
C LEU A 13 -9.79 5.03 1.56
N PRO A 14 -10.10 5.43 0.31
CA PRO A 14 -9.16 6.14 -0.53
C PRO A 14 -8.70 7.39 0.20
N CYS A 15 -7.38 7.63 0.26
CA CYS A 15 -6.86 8.89 0.76
C CYS A 15 -7.37 10.02 -0.14
N THR A 16 -8.34 10.81 0.33
CA THR A 16 -8.78 12.01 -0.37
C THR A 16 -7.71 13.08 -0.21
N GLU A 17 -6.95 13.31 -1.28
CA GLU A 17 -5.90 14.32 -1.29
C GLU A 17 -6.52 15.73 -1.30
N SER A 18 -6.78 16.28 -0.11
CA SER A 18 -7.11 17.70 0.01
C SER A 18 -5.82 18.51 -0.17
N SER A 19 -5.55 18.84 -1.43
CA SER A 19 -4.46 19.71 -1.86
C SER A 19 -4.62 21.12 -1.25
N LYS A 20 -4.05 21.35 -0.06
CA LYS A 20 -3.68 22.69 0.40
C LYS A 20 -2.16 22.81 0.43
N ARG A 21 -1.60 23.15 -0.74
CA ARG A 21 -0.20 23.59 -0.85
C ARG A 21 -0.03 24.90 -0.07
N LYS A 22 0.45 24.81 1.17
CA LYS A 22 0.97 25.96 1.93
C LYS A 22 2.42 26.16 1.53
N GLN A 23 2.66 27.14 0.65
CA GLN A 23 4.01 27.54 0.30
C GLN A 23 4.59 28.35 1.46
N SER A 24 5.49 27.75 2.24
CA SER A 24 6.35 28.49 3.18
C SER A 24 7.80 28.30 2.77
N CYS A 25 8.41 29.41 2.36
CA CYS A 25 9.84 29.60 2.29
C CYS A 25 10.42 29.70 3.72
N ALA A 26 11.32 28.78 4.09
CA ALA A 26 12.46 29.01 5.00
C ALA A 26 13.08 27.67 5.41
N GLY A 27 14.32 27.44 4.97
CA GLY A 27 15.19 26.37 5.47
C GLY A 27 15.02 25.04 4.74
N SER A 28 15.73 24.87 3.63
CA SER A 28 16.05 23.54 3.10
C SER A 28 16.90 22.81 4.14
N LYS A 29 16.24 22.12 5.08
CA LYS A 29 16.82 20.93 5.70
C LYS A 29 17.16 20.05 4.49
N VAL A 30 18.44 19.79 4.25
CA VAL A 30 18.81 18.68 3.34
C VAL A 30 18.31 17.44 4.04
N LEU A 31 17.05 17.06 3.77
CA LEU A 31 16.59 15.71 3.96
C LEU A 31 17.56 14.92 3.08
N GLY A 32 18.52 14.22 3.71
CA GLY A 32 19.39 13.28 3.02
C GLY A 32 18.55 12.37 2.14
N LYS A 33 19.15 11.74 1.12
CA LYS A 33 18.46 10.88 0.15
C LYS A 33 17.57 9.83 0.85
N THR A 34 16.33 10.20 1.18
CA THR A 34 15.32 9.38 1.87
C THR A 34 14.11 9.16 0.96
N ALA A 35 14.14 9.73 -0.25
CA ALA A 35 13.18 9.40 -1.27
C ALA A 35 13.39 7.94 -1.70
N TRP A 36 12.29 7.18 -1.73
CA TRP A 36 12.30 5.84 -2.28
C TRP A 36 12.66 5.89 -3.76
N GLU A 37 13.63 5.09 -4.18
CA GLU A 37 13.98 4.89 -5.59
C GLU A 37 13.33 3.60 -6.09
N PRO A 38 12.73 3.61 -7.30
CA PRO A 38 12.17 2.42 -7.91
C PRO A 38 13.27 1.38 -8.20
N PRO A 39 12.93 0.08 -8.20
CA PRO A 39 13.85 -0.96 -8.62
C PRO A 39 14.26 -0.77 -10.09
N PRO A 40 15.39 -1.34 -10.53
CA PRO A 40 15.75 -1.39 -11.94
C PRO A 40 14.68 -2.07 -12.79
N THR A 41 14.56 -1.69 -14.07
CA THR A 41 13.61 -2.31 -14.99
C THR A 41 13.80 -3.82 -15.08
N GLY A 42 12.68 -4.57 -15.07
CA GLY A 42 12.67 -6.03 -15.05
C GLY A 42 12.80 -6.64 -13.64
N TRP A 43 12.94 -5.82 -12.60
CA TRP A 43 12.98 -6.28 -11.20
C TRP A 43 11.69 -5.90 -10.46
N ILE A 44 11.27 -6.80 -9.57
CA ILE A 44 10.21 -6.53 -8.60
C ILE A 44 10.83 -6.46 -7.21
N LYS A 45 10.58 -5.35 -6.49
CA LYS A 45 10.91 -5.21 -5.07
C LYS A 45 9.74 -5.70 -4.24
N ILE A 46 9.97 -6.75 -3.46
CA ILE A 46 8.97 -7.33 -2.56
C ILE A 46 9.33 -6.99 -1.11
N ASN A 47 8.43 -6.29 -0.43
CA ASN A 47 8.47 -6.09 1.02
C ASN A 47 7.45 -7.02 1.68
N VAL A 48 7.88 -7.80 2.66
CA VAL A 48 7.04 -8.74 3.41
C VAL A 48 7.06 -8.35 4.88
N ASP A 49 5.89 -8.31 5.50
CA ASP A 49 5.72 -8.10 6.93
C ASP A 49 4.71 -9.11 7.48
N GLY A 50 4.85 -9.49 8.76
CA GLY A 50 4.05 -10.52 9.39
C GLY A 50 3.56 -10.10 10.76
N VAL A 51 2.35 -10.55 11.11
CA VAL A 51 1.77 -10.37 12.44
C VAL A 51 1.34 -11.72 13.01
N PHE A 52 1.55 -11.90 14.31
CA PHE A 52 1.11 -13.08 15.04
C PHE A 52 0.56 -12.68 16.41
N VAL A 53 -0.59 -13.24 16.80
CA VAL A 53 -1.23 -13.02 18.08
C VAL A 53 -1.25 -14.33 18.85
N SER A 54 -0.36 -14.47 19.83
CA SER A 54 -0.18 -15.75 20.54
C SER A 54 -1.39 -16.20 21.34
N GLN A 55 -2.23 -15.26 21.80
CA GLN A 55 -3.42 -15.55 22.60
C GLN A 55 -4.52 -16.21 21.78
N THR A 56 -4.66 -15.84 20.51
CA THR A 56 -5.68 -16.38 19.60
C THR A 56 -5.11 -17.43 18.64
N GLY A 57 -3.78 -17.46 18.49
CA GLY A 57 -3.11 -18.27 17.49
C GLY A 57 -3.22 -17.72 16.07
N GLU A 58 -3.80 -16.53 15.89
CA GLU A 58 -4.00 -15.93 14.58
C GLU A 58 -2.69 -15.36 14.01
N ALA A 59 -2.51 -15.49 12.70
CA ALA A 59 -1.39 -14.94 11.97
C ALA A 59 -1.88 -14.22 10.71
N GLY A 60 -1.12 -13.21 10.28
CA GLY A 60 -1.33 -12.50 9.04
C GLY A 60 -0.01 -12.17 8.36
N ILE A 61 -0.04 -12.10 7.03
CA ILE A 61 1.10 -11.69 6.20
C ILE A 61 0.67 -10.53 5.31
N GLY A 62 1.48 -9.47 5.28
CA GLY A 62 1.36 -8.35 4.37
C GLY A 62 2.49 -8.40 3.34
N VAL A 63 2.14 -8.29 2.06
CA VAL A 63 3.12 -8.24 0.96
C VAL A 63 2.88 -6.99 0.14
N ILE A 64 3.96 -6.29 -0.22
CA ILE A 64 3.95 -5.18 -1.18
C ILE A 64 4.96 -5.51 -2.27
N ALA A 65 4.47 -5.66 -3.50
CA ALA A 65 5.29 -5.77 -4.71
C ALA A 65 5.31 -4.42 -5.44
N ARG A 66 6.50 -3.98 -5.89
CA ARG A 66 6.68 -2.76 -6.68
C ARG A 66 7.64 -3.04 -7.85
N ASP A 67 7.31 -2.56 -9.03
CA ASP A 67 8.18 -2.59 -10.20
C ASP A 67 8.79 -1.20 -10.48
N SER A 68 9.46 -1.06 -11.62
CA SER A 68 10.02 0.21 -12.08
C SER A 68 8.96 1.20 -12.59
N GLU A 69 7.77 0.70 -12.89
CA GLU A 69 6.73 1.45 -13.57
C GLU A 69 5.87 2.22 -12.55
N ARG A 70 5.22 3.26 -13.05
CA ARG A 70 4.24 4.02 -12.26
C ARG A 70 2.88 3.83 -12.89
N CYS A 71 1.92 3.38 -12.11
CA CYS A 71 0.52 3.42 -12.50
C CYS A 71 0.03 4.87 -12.49
N GLN A 72 -0.92 5.19 -13.36
CA GLN A 72 -1.52 6.52 -13.46
C GLN A 72 -2.36 6.84 -12.22
N ASP A 73 -3.03 5.83 -11.68
CA ASP A 73 -3.84 5.92 -10.47
C ASP A 73 -3.84 4.62 -9.66
N ALA A 74 -4.51 4.66 -8.51
CA ALA A 74 -4.61 3.51 -7.60
C ALA A 74 -5.43 2.36 -8.19
N ALA A 75 -6.44 2.64 -9.02
CA ALA A 75 -7.30 1.60 -9.59
C ALA A 75 -6.53 0.76 -10.63
N GLU A 76 -5.72 1.40 -11.47
CA GLU A 76 -4.80 0.72 -12.38
C GLU A 76 -3.79 -0.13 -11.61
N ALA A 77 -3.19 0.43 -10.55
CA ALA A 77 -2.23 -0.31 -9.71
C ALA A 77 -2.85 -1.56 -9.07
N GLU A 78 -4.06 -1.42 -8.53
CA GLU A 78 -4.80 -2.54 -7.94
C GLU A 78 -5.17 -3.60 -8.99
N ALA A 79 -5.61 -3.18 -10.18
CA ALA A 79 -5.95 -4.10 -11.26
C ALA A 79 -4.73 -4.90 -11.75
N GLN A 80 -3.59 -4.23 -11.97
CA GLN A 80 -2.34 -4.88 -12.35
C GLN A 80 -1.85 -5.84 -11.25
N ALA A 81 -1.85 -5.42 -9.98
CA ALA A 81 -1.46 -6.26 -8.87
C ALA A 81 -2.35 -7.52 -8.76
N CYS A 82 -3.67 -7.39 -8.96
CA CYS A 82 -4.59 -8.53 -8.97
C CYS A 82 -4.30 -9.48 -10.14
N ALA A 83 -4.10 -8.96 -11.35
CA ALA A 83 -3.83 -9.76 -12.54
C ALA A 83 -2.51 -10.55 -12.39
N GLU A 84 -1.45 -9.88 -11.95
CA GLU A 84 -0.15 -10.50 -11.73
C GLU A 84 -0.18 -11.51 -10.58
N GLY A 85 -0.89 -11.18 -9.49
CA GLY A 85 -1.10 -12.11 -8.37
C GLY A 85 -1.78 -13.40 -8.80
N LEU A 86 -2.81 -13.31 -9.65
CA LEU A 86 -3.48 -14.50 -10.21
C LEU A 86 -2.54 -15.30 -11.12
N ARG A 87 -1.80 -14.62 -12.00
CA ARG A 87 -0.82 -15.26 -12.90
C ARG A 87 0.24 -16.04 -12.11
N LEU A 88 0.75 -15.46 -11.03
CA LEU A 88 1.71 -16.12 -10.14
C LEU A 88 1.11 -17.32 -9.40
N ALA A 89 -0.15 -17.23 -8.97
CA ALA A 89 -0.85 -18.31 -8.28
C ALA A 89 -1.16 -19.53 -9.17
N THR A 90 -1.06 -19.38 -10.50
CA THR A 90 -1.28 -20.46 -11.47
C THR A 90 -0.02 -21.24 -11.87
N GLN A 91 1.15 -20.94 -11.28
CA GLN A 91 2.43 -21.63 -11.55
C GLN A 91 2.74 -22.74 -10.55
#